data_AF-A0A0B2AJZ9-F1
#
_entry.id   AF-A0A0B2AJZ9-F1
#
_cell.length_a   1.000
_cell.length_b   1.000
_cell.length_c   1.000
_cell.angle_alpha   90.00
_cell.angle_beta   90.00
_cell.angle_gamma   90.00
#
_symmetry.space_group_name_H-M   'P 1'
#
loop_
_entity.id
_entity.type
_entity.pdbx_description
1 polymer ?
#
loop_
_entity_poly.entity_id
_entity_poly.type
_entity_poly.pdbx_seq_one_letter_code
_entity_poly.pdbx_strand_id
1 'polypeptide(L)'
;MQSLGSQHPASARQGIRIGTLGLSVLVLAFLVAVLFAANRNEVIGWIVAVISLAWLVFAVFVFVSVRNAGRRAQAKFEEAALRLGGRAPSMAGPQMAGEARTVDDARDLKLDHSFKIIQVQERVVRENLGKDSEQVARALETIQITAANAREMLRPDGGEPVTGTVVDEG
;
A
#
# COMPACT_ATOMS: atom_id res chain seq x y z
N MET A 1 -37.91 25.50 -27.05
CA MET A 1 -37.36 26.33 -25.96
C MET A 1 -37.75 25.70 -24.62
N GLN A 2 -36.80 25.67 -23.66
CA GLN A 2 -36.91 25.19 -22.26
C GLN A 2 -37.02 23.66 -22.07
N SER A 3 -36.37 23.02 -21.08
CA SER A 3 -35.63 23.49 -19.89
C SER A 3 -34.53 22.49 -19.51
N LEU A 4 -33.38 23.01 -19.10
CA LEU A 4 -32.26 22.27 -18.51
C LEU A 4 -32.65 21.80 -17.10
N GLY A 5 -32.58 20.49 -16.86
CA GLY A 5 -32.63 19.88 -15.53
C GLY A 5 -31.22 19.67 -14.99
N SER A 6 -30.84 20.51 -14.04
CA SER A 6 -29.55 20.52 -13.32
C SER A 6 -29.21 19.18 -12.66
N GLN A 7 -28.09 18.57 -13.05
CA GLN A 7 -27.42 17.56 -12.24
C GLN A 7 -26.60 18.26 -11.16
N HIS A 8 -27.01 18.10 -9.90
CA HIS A 8 -26.20 18.49 -8.75
C HIS A 8 -25.10 17.44 -8.54
N PRO A 9 -23.80 17.76 -8.64
CA PRO A 9 -22.77 16.85 -8.16
C PRO A 9 -22.80 16.85 -6.63
N ALA A 10 -23.28 15.76 -6.04
CA ALA A 10 -23.20 15.55 -4.60
C ALA A 10 -21.74 15.64 -4.16
N SER A 11 -21.50 16.51 -3.17
CA SER A 11 -20.16 16.86 -2.70
C SER A 11 -19.47 15.67 -2.04
N ALA A 12 -18.47 15.09 -2.71
CA ALA A 12 -17.65 13.99 -2.17
C ALA A 12 -16.63 14.42 -1.10
N ARG A 13 -16.69 15.67 -0.61
CA ARG A 13 -15.77 16.22 0.41
C ARG A 13 -16.31 16.19 1.84
N GLN A 14 -17.55 15.74 2.04
CA GLN A 14 -18.22 15.82 3.34
C GLN A 14 -18.05 14.56 4.21
N GLY A 15 -17.69 13.41 3.62
CA GLY A 15 -17.53 12.15 4.36
C GLY A 15 -16.33 12.12 5.32
N ILE A 16 -15.21 12.75 4.99
CA ILE A 16 -14.00 12.71 5.83
C ILE A 16 -14.15 13.59 7.09
N ARG A 17 -14.87 14.72 7.00
CA ARG A 17 -15.03 15.65 8.14
C ARG A 17 -16.01 15.14 9.19
N ILE A 18 -17.00 14.35 8.77
CA ILE A 18 -17.97 13.72 9.69
C ILE A 18 -17.29 12.61 10.49
N GLY A 19 -16.40 11.84 9.86
CA GLY A 19 -15.64 10.78 10.54
C GLY A 19 -14.77 11.30 11.70
N THR A 20 -14.09 12.43 11.51
CA THR A 20 -13.24 13.01 12.57
C THR A 20 -14.03 13.61 13.73
N LEU A 21 -15.17 14.25 13.44
CA LEU A 21 -16.05 14.83 14.45
C LEU A 21 -16.72 13.73 15.29
N GLY A 22 -17.28 12.69 14.65
CA GLY A 22 -17.88 11.56 15.34
C GLY A 22 -16.89 10.81 16.23
N LEU A 23 -15.67 10.59 15.74
CA LEU A 23 -14.60 9.95 16.52
C LEU A 23 -14.23 10.79 17.75
N SER A 24 -14.11 12.12 17.61
CA SER A 24 -13.78 12.99 18.74
C SER A 24 -14.83 12.97 19.85
N VAL A 25 -16.12 12.91 19.48
CA VAL A 25 -17.23 12.79 20.43
C VAL A 25 -17.22 11.43 21.14
N LEU A 26 -16.93 10.34 20.41
CA LEU A 26 -16.82 9.00 20.99
C LEU A 26 -15.64 8.90 21.97
N VAL A 27 -14.48 9.46 21.62
CA VAL A 27 -13.31 9.52 22.50
C VAL A 27 -13.63 10.32 23.76
N LEU A 28 -14.32 11.46 23.63
CA LEU A 28 -14.71 12.27 24.77
C LEU A 28 -15.69 11.53 25.69
N ALA A 29 -16.71 10.87 25.12
CA ALA A 29 -17.68 10.07 25.87
C ALA A 29 -16.99 8.89 26.60
N PHE A 30 -16.03 8.24 25.93
CA PHE A 30 -15.22 7.18 26.54
C PHE A 30 -14.39 7.69 27.72
N LEU A 31 -13.70 8.83 27.58
CA LEU A 31 -12.95 9.44 28.68
C LEU A 31 -13.85 9.76 29.88
N VAL A 32 -15.03 10.33 29.63
CA VAL A 32 -16.03 10.59 30.69
C VAL A 32 -16.47 9.30 31.38
N ALA A 33 -16.75 8.23 30.63
CA ALA A 33 -17.12 6.94 31.21
C ALA A 33 -16.01 6.36 32.10
N VAL A 34 -14.75 6.47 31.69
CA VAL A 34 -13.58 6.05 32.50
C VAL A 34 -13.48 6.86 33.79
N LEU A 35 -13.66 8.18 33.73
CA LEU A 35 -13.68 9.06 34.90
C LEU A 35 -14.79 8.67 35.89
N PHE A 36 -16.00 8.39 35.40
CA PHE A 36 -17.11 7.92 36.24
C PHE A 36 -16.86 6.52 36.83
N ALA A 37 -16.23 5.62 36.08
CA ALA A 37 -15.84 4.30 36.57
C ALA A 37 -14.79 4.40 37.68
N ALA A 38 -13.79 5.27 37.52
CA ALA A 38 -12.77 5.56 38.55
C ALA A 38 -13.37 6.16 39.81
N ASN A 39 -14.39 7.00 39.67
CA ASN A 39 -15.08 7.55 40.83
C ASN A 39 -15.94 6.52 41.59
N ARG A 40 -16.49 5.52 40.90
CA ARG A 40 -17.36 4.49 41.52
C ARG A 40 -16.58 3.32 42.11
N ASN A 41 -15.44 2.96 41.55
CA ASN A 41 -14.56 1.94 42.08
C ASN A 41 -13.09 2.30 41.79
N GLU A 42 -12.42 2.86 42.81
CA GLU A 42 -11.10 3.49 42.69
C GLU A 42 -10.07 2.57 42.00
N VAL A 43 -9.94 1.32 42.44
CA VAL A 43 -8.95 0.38 41.89
C VAL A 43 -9.24 0.02 40.43
N ILE A 44 -10.49 -0.34 40.10
CA ILE A 44 -10.84 -0.77 38.73
C ILE A 44 -10.74 0.41 37.77
N GLY A 45 -11.22 1.59 38.14
CA GLY A 45 -11.17 2.71 37.21
C GLY A 45 -9.78 3.30 37.05
N TRP A 46 -8.88 3.22 38.03
CA TRP A 46 -7.46 3.53 37.80
C TRP A 46 -6.79 2.55 36.84
N ILE A 47 -7.10 1.25 36.91
CA ILE A 47 -6.61 0.25 35.94
C ILE A 47 -7.11 0.61 34.52
N VAL A 48 -8.41 0.86 34.38
CA VAL A 48 -9.01 1.23 33.09
C VAL A 48 -8.43 2.54 32.57
N ALA A 49 -8.20 3.54 33.44
CA ALA A 49 -7.62 4.82 33.07
C ALA A 49 -6.19 4.68 32.54
N VAL A 50 -5.32 3.91 33.21
CA VAL A 50 -3.95 3.68 32.77
C VAL A 50 -3.91 2.95 31.43
N ILE A 51 -4.72 1.88 31.28
CA ILE A 51 -4.79 1.12 30.02
C ILE A 51 -5.30 2.01 28.88
N SER A 52 -6.33 2.80 29.13
CA SER A 52 -6.89 3.73 28.16
C SER A 52 -5.90 4.80 27.74
N LEU A 53 -5.15 5.35 28.69
CA LEU A 53 -4.10 6.33 28.42
C LEU A 53 -2.98 5.72 27.57
N ALA A 54 -2.56 4.49 27.88
CA ALA A 54 -1.55 3.78 27.10
C ALA A 54 -2.00 3.58 25.64
N TRP A 55 -3.26 3.16 25.42
CA TRP A 55 -3.83 3.02 24.08
C TRP A 55 -3.95 4.35 23.34
N LEU A 56 -4.32 5.43 24.04
CA LEU A 56 -4.41 6.76 23.44
C LEU A 56 -3.03 7.25 22.97
N VAL A 57 -2.00 7.11 23.81
CA VAL A 57 -0.62 7.46 23.46
C VAL A 57 -0.14 6.62 22.28
N PHE A 58 -0.41 5.31 22.27
CA PHE A 58 -0.07 4.43 21.15
C PHE A 58 -0.74 4.87 19.85
N ALA A 59 -2.04 5.17 19.87
CA ALA A 59 -2.78 5.65 18.71
C ALA A 59 -2.23 6.97 18.17
N VAL A 60 -1.92 7.93 19.05
CA VAL A 60 -1.28 9.21 18.68
C VAL A 60 0.10 8.97 18.08
N PHE A 61 0.90 8.09 18.67
CA PHE A 61 2.22 7.74 18.15
C PHE A 61 2.14 7.15 16.74
N VAL A 62 1.23 6.20 16.50
CA VAL A 62 1.01 5.61 15.17
C VAL A 62 0.53 6.67 14.19
N PHE A 63 -0.45 7.50 14.57
CA PHE A 63 -0.97 8.58 13.72
C PHE A 63 0.12 9.57 13.31
N VAL A 64 0.94 10.03 14.27
CA VAL A 64 2.06 10.94 14.01
C VAL A 64 3.12 10.25 13.16
N SER A 65 3.42 8.98 13.41
CA SER A 65 4.39 8.20 12.63
C SER A 65 3.97 8.08 11.16
N VAL A 66 2.70 7.72 10.90
CA VAL A 66 2.14 7.62 9.55
C VAL A 66 2.08 8.99 8.88
N ARG A 67 1.62 10.02 9.60
CA ARG A 67 1.56 11.40 9.08
C ARG A 67 2.96 11.92 8.71
N ASN A 68 3.96 11.64 9.52
CA ASN A 68 5.34 12.06 9.28
C ASN A 68 5.99 11.23 8.16
N ALA A 69 5.69 9.94 8.06
CA ALA A 69 6.14 9.09 6.95
C ALA A 69 5.56 9.56 5.61
N GLY A 70 4.28 9.90 5.55
CA GLY A 70 3.64 10.43 4.35
C GLY A 70 4.23 11.76 3.88
N ARG A 71 4.59 12.67 4.81
CA ARG A 71 5.26 13.94 4.46
C ARG A 71 6.67 13.73 3.90
N ARG A 72 7.44 12.78 4.45
CA ARG A 72 8.76 12.43 3.93
C ARG A 72 8.68 11.74 2.57
N ALA A 73 7.67 10.90 2.36
CA ALA A 73 7.40 10.29 1.07
C ALA A 73 7.06 11.35 0.02
N GLN A 74 6.21 12.35 0.33
CA GLN A 74 5.88 13.44 -0.58
C GLN A 74 7.12 14.25 -1.01
N ALA A 75 8.01 14.59 -0.07
CA ALA A 75 9.26 15.27 -0.39
C ALA A 75 10.15 14.44 -1.33
N LYS A 76 10.20 13.11 -1.13
CA LYS A 76 10.93 12.18 -2.01
C LYS A 76 10.27 12.01 -3.38
N PHE A 77 8.95 12.04 -3.46
CA PHE A 77 8.20 12.03 -4.72
C PHE A 77 8.37 13.34 -5.49
N GLU A 78 8.45 14.48 -4.81
CA GLU A 78 8.71 15.78 -5.45
C GLU A 78 10.14 15.84 -5.99
N GLU A 79 11.14 15.38 -5.21
CA GLU A 79 12.52 15.19 -5.66
C GLU A 79 12.63 14.20 -6.85
N ALA A 80 11.85 13.11 -6.83
CA ALA A 80 11.82 12.13 -7.90
C ALA A 80 11.05 12.64 -9.14
N ALA A 81 9.94 13.38 -8.96
CA ALA A 81 9.17 13.98 -10.05
C ALA A 81 9.95 15.09 -10.76
N LEU A 82 10.75 15.87 -10.02
CA LEU A 82 11.71 16.82 -10.58
C LEU A 82 12.81 16.11 -11.39
N ARG A 83 13.26 14.93 -10.94
CA ARG A 83 14.21 14.08 -11.69
C ARG A 83 13.58 13.34 -12.87
N LEU A 84 12.27 13.10 -12.82
CA LEU A 84 11.48 12.37 -13.81
C LEU A 84 10.56 13.30 -14.62
N GLY A 85 10.92 14.58 -14.74
CA GLY A 85 10.22 15.63 -15.49
C GLY A 85 10.20 15.45 -17.02
N GLY A 86 10.02 14.22 -17.50
CA GLY A 86 9.87 13.89 -18.91
C GLY A 86 8.82 12.81 -19.23
N ARG A 87 8.20 12.16 -18.23
CA ARG A 87 7.18 11.14 -18.48
C ARG A 87 6.10 11.14 -17.39
N ALA A 88 5.13 12.03 -17.54
CA ALA A 88 3.91 12.01 -16.73
C ALA A 88 3.02 10.82 -17.13
N PRO A 89 2.56 9.97 -16.19
CA PRO A 89 1.28 9.31 -16.34
C PRO A 89 0.22 10.23 -15.74
N SER A 90 -0.49 10.91 -16.61
CA SER A 90 -1.74 11.60 -16.30
C SER A 90 -2.80 10.58 -15.87
N MET A 91 -3.58 10.93 -14.84
CA MET A 91 -4.88 10.34 -14.46
C MET A 91 -4.88 9.02 -13.67
N ALA A 92 -4.51 9.05 -12.39
CA ALA A 92 -5.03 8.08 -11.42
C ALA A 92 -5.23 8.76 -10.05
N GLY A 93 -6.45 8.72 -9.52
CA GLY A 93 -6.81 9.37 -8.26
C GLY A 93 -6.09 8.78 -7.03
N PRO A 94 -6.14 9.45 -5.86
CA PRO A 94 -5.39 9.08 -4.66
C PRO A 94 -5.60 7.64 -4.15
N GLN A 95 -6.74 7.04 -4.49
CA GLN A 95 -7.11 5.67 -4.09
C GLN A 95 -6.50 4.61 -5.02
N MET A 96 -6.44 4.86 -6.33
CA MET A 96 -5.74 3.99 -7.30
C MET A 96 -4.22 4.07 -7.16
N ALA A 97 -3.70 5.23 -6.76
CA ALA A 97 -2.27 5.37 -6.45
C ALA A 97 -1.83 4.56 -5.23
N GLY A 98 -2.74 4.25 -4.29
CA GLY A 98 -2.45 3.38 -3.14
C GLY A 98 -2.38 1.90 -3.53
N GLU A 99 -3.37 1.43 -4.29
CA GLU A 99 -3.45 0.04 -4.79
C GLU A 99 -2.37 -0.29 -5.82
N ALA A 100 -2.07 0.64 -6.74
CA ALA A 100 -0.98 0.45 -7.70
C ALA A 100 0.39 0.34 -6.99
N ARG A 101 0.60 1.08 -5.89
CA ARG A 101 1.82 1.02 -5.09
C ARG A 101 1.96 -0.28 -4.32
N THR A 102 0.89 -0.81 -3.73
CA THR A 102 0.95 -2.11 -3.03
C THR A 102 1.21 -3.25 -4.00
N VAL A 103 0.68 -3.18 -5.21
CA VAL A 103 0.94 -4.13 -6.30
C VAL A 103 2.38 -4.03 -6.80
N ASP A 104 2.89 -2.81 -6.99
CA ASP A 104 4.30 -2.58 -7.37
C ASP A 104 5.27 -3.05 -6.28
N ASP A 105 5.02 -2.74 -5.01
CA ASP A 105 5.85 -3.18 -3.87
C ASP A 105 5.87 -4.73 -3.75
N ALA A 106 4.72 -5.38 -3.93
CA ALA A 106 4.61 -6.83 -3.92
C ALA A 106 5.30 -7.48 -5.13
N ARG A 107 5.26 -6.82 -6.31
CA ARG A 107 6.01 -7.24 -7.50
C ARG A 107 7.51 -7.14 -7.23
N ASP A 108 7.97 -6.03 -6.68
CA ASP A 108 9.38 -5.77 -6.43
C ASP A 108 9.98 -6.76 -5.41
N LEU A 109 9.22 -7.11 -4.36
CA LEU A 109 9.62 -8.15 -3.40
C LEU A 109 9.76 -9.54 -4.07
N LYS A 110 8.83 -9.90 -4.96
CA LYS A 110 8.89 -11.17 -5.70
C LYS A 110 10.03 -11.17 -6.72
N LEU A 111 10.33 -10.04 -7.35
CA LEU A 111 11.47 -9.89 -8.24
C LEU A 111 12.80 -10.03 -7.49
N ASP A 112 12.94 -9.41 -6.31
CA ASP A 112 14.11 -9.59 -5.44
C ASP A 112 14.34 -11.06 -5.09
N HIS A 113 13.28 -11.76 -4.71
CA HIS A 113 13.35 -13.19 -4.42
C HIS A 113 13.78 -14.01 -5.66
N SER A 114 13.23 -13.71 -6.83
CA SER A 114 13.63 -14.34 -8.10
C SER A 114 15.12 -14.12 -8.41
N PHE A 115 15.64 -12.91 -8.21
CA PHE A 115 17.07 -12.64 -8.40
C PHE A 115 17.95 -13.37 -7.39
N LYS A 116 17.52 -13.48 -6.13
CA LYS A 116 18.22 -14.26 -5.10
C LYS A 116 18.33 -15.74 -5.48
N ILE A 117 17.26 -16.34 -6.02
CA ILE A 117 17.30 -17.72 -6.53
C ILE A 117 18.37 -17.84 -7.64
N ILE A 118 18.38 -16.92 -8.61
CA ILE A 118 19.37 -16.95 -9.70
C ILE A 118 20.79 -16.87 -9.15
N GLN A 119 21.05 -16.02 -8.14
CA GLN A 119 22.37 -15.92 -7.50
C GLN A 119 22.80 -17.21 -6.80
N VAL A 120 21.86 -17.90 -6.14
CA VAL A 120 22.15 -19.20 -5.51
C VAL A 120 22.48 -20.24 -6.59
N GLN A 121 21.70 -20.29 -7.67
CA GLN A 121 21.93 -21.26 -8.75
C GLN A 121 23.21 -20.96 -9.55
N GLU A 122 23.57 -19.69 -9.74
CA GLU A 122 24.86 -19.28 -10.32
C GLU A 122 26.03 -19.87 -9.52
N ARG A 123 25.94 -19.83 -8.19
CA ARG A 123 26.95 -20.44 -7.32
C ARG A 123 27.01 -21.95 -7.51
N VAL A 124 25.86 -22.63 -7.59
CA VAL A 124 25.79 -24.08 -7.85
C VAL A 124 26.42 -24.42 -9.21
N VAL A 125 26.17 -23.64 -10.25
CA VAL A 125 26.81 -23.81 -11.56
C VAL A 125 28.32 -23.69 -11.43
N ARG A 126 28.84 -22.62 -10.81
CA ARG A 126 30.29 -22.42 -10.66
C ARG A 126 30.96 -23.54 -9.85
N GLU A 127 30.30 -24.05 -8.83
CA GLU A 127 30.84 -25.10 -7.96
C GLU A 127 30.92 -26.48 -8.66
N ASN A 128 29.96 -26.76 -9.54
CA ASN A 128 29.81 -28.05 -10.22
C ASN A 128 30.32 -28.06 -11.67
N LEU A 129 30.70 -26.90 -12.22
CA LEU A 129 31.26 -26.81 -13.57
C LEU A 129 32.51 -27.67 -13.70
N GLY A 130 32.51 -28.59 -14.68
CA GLY A 130 33.60 -29.54 -14.90
C GLY A 130 33.66 -30.71 -13.91
N LYS A 131 32.71 -30.80 -12.96
CA LYS A 131 32.62 -31.90 -11.99
C LYS A 131 31.34 -32.72 -12.18
N ASP A 132 30.19 -32.04 -12.18
CA ASP A 132 28.86 -32.66 -12.27
C ASP A 132 28.01 -31.89 -13.28
N SER A 133 28.00 -32.37 -14.52
CA SER A 133 27.25 -31.76 -15.61
C SER A 133 25.73 -31.84 -15.41
N GLU A 134 25.23 -32.82 -14.67
CA GLU A 134 23.79 -32.98 -14.40
C GLU A 134 23.31 -31.92 -13.40
N GLN A 135 24.08 -31.66 -12.34
CA GLN A 135 23.81 -30.54 -11.43
C GLN A 135 23.85 -29.18 -12.15
N VAL A 136 24.83 -28.98 -13.04
CA VAL A 136 24.90 -27.75 -13.84
C VAL A 136 23.68 -27.60 -14.73
N ALA A 137 23.24 -28.67 -15.42
CA ALA A 137 22.05 -28.62 -16.28
C ALA A 137 20.78 -28.27 -15.49
N ARG A 138 20.56 -28.88 -14.32
CA ARG A 138 19.42 -28.58 -13.43
C ARG A 138 19.43 -27.16 -12.88
N ALA A 139 20.61 -26.67 -12.50
CA ALA A 139 20.76 -25.29 -12.02
C ALA A 139 20.45 -24.27 -13.14
N LEU A 140 20.92 -24.53 -14.36
CA LEU A 140 20.60 -23.69 -15.53
C LEU A 140 19.11 -23.71 -15.89
N GLU A 141 18.45 -24.87 -15.82
CA GLU A 141 17.00 -24.98 -16.01
C GLU A 141 16.24 -24.14 -14.96
N THR A 142 16.65 -24.22 -13.70
CA THR A 142 16.05 -23.44 -12.62
C THR A 142 16.23 -21.93 -12.84
N ILE A 143 17.41 -21.50 -13.29
CA ILE A 143 17.67 -20.11 -13.67
C ILE A 143 16.75 -19.68 -14.81
N GLN A 144 16.58 -20.53 -15.83
CA GLN A 144 15.75 -20.21 -16.99
C GLN A 144 14.27 -20.04 -16.62
N ILE A 145 13.71 -20.97 -15.82
CA ILE A 145 12.33 -20.89 -15.33
C ILE A 145 12.15 -19.63 -14.47
N THR A 146 13.07 -19.39 -13.54
CA THR A 146 13.01 -18.22 -12.64
C THR A 146 13.08 -16.91 -13.43
N ALA A 147 13.97 -16.82 -14.41
CA ALA A 147 14.11 -15.65 -15.27
C ALA A 147 12.88 -15.43 -16.15
N ALA A 148 12.25 -16.49 -16.66
CA ALA A 148 11.01 -16.39 -17.43
C ALA A 148 9.88 -15.81 -16.58
N ASN A 149 9.69 -16.33 -15.36
CA ASN A 149 8.68 -15.85 -14.42
C ASN A 149 8.94 -14.39 -14.01
N ALA A 150 10.19 -14.05 -13.66
CA ALA A 150 10.56 -12.67 -13.32
C ALA A 150 10.33 -11.70 -14.50
N ARG A 151 10.63 -12.14 -15.73
CA ARG A 151 10.38 -11.32 -16.94
C ARG A 151 8.90 -11.11 -17.21
N GLU A 152 8.06 -12.10 -16.94
CA GLU A 152 6.61 -11.97 -17.06
C GLU A 152 6.07 -10.94 -16.06
N MET A 153 6.59 -10.93 -14.84
CA MET A 153 6.21 -9.96 -13.81
C MET A 153 6.55 -8.51 -14.18
N LEU A 154 7.59 -8.29 -14.99
CA LEU A 154 8.00 -6.96 -15.46
C LEU A 154 7.12 -6.39 -16.57
N ARG A 155 6.22 -7.19 -17.17
CA ARG A 155 5.32 -6.70 -18.20
C ARG A 155 4.21 -5.87 -17.56
N PRO A 156 3.95 -4.64 -18.05
CA PRO A 156 2.91 -3.77 -17.50
C PRO A 156 1.49 -4.33 -17.71
N ASP A 157 1.32 -5.24 -18.66
CA ASP A 157 0.04 -5.84 -19.01
C ASP A 157 -0.10 -7.20 -18.31
N GLY A 158 -0.35 -7.17 -17.01
CA GLY A 158 -0.82 -8.33 -16.27
C GLY A 158 -2.24 -8.71 -16.67
N GLY A 159 -2.44 -9.27 -17.87
CA GLY A 159 -3.47 -10.25 -18.19
C GLY A 159 -4.94 -9.96 -17.86
N GLU A 160 -5.38 -8.71 -17.70
CA GLU A 160 -6.81 -8.38 -17.66
C GLU A 160 -7.26 -8.03 -19.09
N PRO A 161 -8.22 -8.75 -19.70
CA PRO A 161 -8.81 -8.30 -20.95
C PRO A 161 -9.39 -6.92 -20.70
N VAL A 162 -8.95 -5.93 -21.48
CA VAL A 162 -9.59 -4.61 -21.52
C VAL A 162 -11.04 -4.85 -21.90
N THR A 163 -11.92 -4.95 -20.90
CA THR A 163 -13.36 -4.98 -21.07
C THR A 163 -13.79 -3.53 -21.28
N GLY A 164 -13.40 -3.00 -22.43
CA GLY A 164 -13.99 -1.80 -22.98
C GLY A 164 -15.16 -2.23 -23.86
N THR A 165 -16.35 -1.72 -23.58
CA THR A 165 -17.45 -1.77 -24.55
C THR A 165 -17.01 -1.02 -25.80
N VAL A 166 -16.89 -1.73 -26.92
CA VAL A 166 -16.75 -1.12 -28.24
C VAL A 166 -18.09 -0.44 -28.53
N VAL A 167 -18.12 0.89 -28.48
CA VAL A 167 -19.24 1.67 -29.02
C VAL A 167 -18.98 1.73 -30.53
N ASP A 168 -19.73 0.91 -31.27
CA ASP A 168 -19.80 0.97 -32.72
C ASP A 168 -20.71 2.15 -33.08
N GLU A 169 -20.12 3.25 -33.56
CA GLU A 169 -20.88 4.33 -34.19
C GLU A 169 -20.91 4.08 -35.71
N GLY A 170 -21.91 3.32 -36.15
CA GLY A 170 -22.25 3.07 -37.55
C GLY A 170 -23.70 3.39 -37.84
#